data_AF-T1GD32-F1
#
_entry.id   AF-T1GD32-F1
#
_cell.length_a   1.000
_cell.length_b   1.000
_cell.length_c   1.000
_cell.angle_alpha   90.00
_cell.angle_beta   90.00
_cell.angle_gamma   90.00
#
_symmetry.space_group_name_H-M   'P 1'
#
loop_
_entity.id
_entity.type
_entity.pdbx_description
1 polymer ?
#
loop_
_entity_poly.entity_id
_entity_poly.type
_entity_poly.pdbx_seq_one_letter_code
_entity_poly.pdbx_strand_id
1 'polypeptide(L)'
;NDTKWKVDGQTGYFGLCAAITRALKKGVDVTNSKVYSKFTEEELLEILKSDDGETVCPLIKERVECLRQVGSKLLEKYDGRFENCVKICNNESVKLLDLIVTEFPCFADEATFKDKRVSLYKRAQILIGDLWACFEGQGIGYFKDIDQITMFPDYRVPQVLVHFKSLEVVCWPLREYTERIRACTYGPHIKDLCSMSDITQHDVRKGLGREQPRIQDKI
;
A
#
# COMPACT_ATOMS: atom_id res chain seq x y z
N ASN A 1 -3.73 -22.55 16.46
CA ASN A 1 -4.31 -22.55 15.10
C ASN A 1 -4.43 -21.09 14.71
N ASP A 2 -3.37 -20.51 14.14
CA ASP A 2 -3.40 -19.09 13.78
C ASP A 2 -4.14 -18.97 12.45
N THR A 3 -5.44 -18.68 12.52
CA THR A 3 -6.26 -18.41 11.35
C THR A 3 -5.80 -17.08 10.74
N LYS A 4 -5.40 -17.13 9.47
CA LYS A 4 -5.02 -15.92 8.72
C LYS A 4 -6.28 -15.15 8.33
N TRP A 5 -6.22 -13.81 8.45
CA TRP A 5 -7.27 -12.94 7.95
C TRP A 5 -7.52 -13.21 6.45
N LYS A 6 -8.78 -13.47 6.10
CA LYS A 6 -9.19 -13.93 4.77
C LYS A 6 -10.52 -13.29 4.39
N VAL A 7 -10.62 -12.87 3.13
CA VAL A 7 -11.85 -12.31 2.55
C VAL A 7 -12.05 -12.91 1.16
N ASP A 8 -13.24 -13.44 0.92
CA ASP A 8 -13.65 -14.15 -0.29
C ASP A 8 -12.65 -15.24 -0.70
N GLY A 9 -12.15 -16.00 0.28
CA GLY A 9 -11.15 -17.06 0.05
C GLY A 9 -9.71 -16.55 -0.08
N GLN A 10 -9.50 -15.25 -0.20
CA GLN A 10 -8.19 -14.63 -0.44
C GLN A 10 -7.55 -14.13 0.85
N THR A 11 -6.24 -14.31 0.98
CA THR A 11 -5.46 -13.78 2.10
C THR A 11 -4.58 -12.63 1.65
N GLY A 12 -4.20 -11.79 2.59
CA GLY A 12 -3.23 -10.74 2.37
C GLY A 12 -3.70 -9.63 1.43
N TYR A 13 -2.83 -9.14 0.54
CA TYR A 13 -3.15 -8.11 -0.46
C TYR A 13 -4.38 -8.47 -1.29
N PHE A 14 -4.49 -9.72 -1.74
CA PHE A 14 -5.65 -10.16 -2.49
C PHE A 14 -6.92 -10.22 -1.62
N GLY A 15 -6.79 -10.56 -0.34
CA GLY A 15 -7.89 -10.46 0.63
C GLY A 15 -8.35 -9.02 0.82
N LEU A 16 -7.41 -8.08 0.82
CA LEU A 16 -7.76 -6.67 0.90
C LEU A 16 -8.45 -6.16 -0.37
N CYS A 17 -7.92 -6.50 -1.55
CA CYS A 17 -8.58 -6.20 -2.81
C CYS A 17 -10.00 -6.76 -2.86
N ALA A 18 -10.21 -7.99 -2.34
CA ALA A 18 -11.52 -8.60 -2.22
C ALA A 18 -12.44 -7.80 -1.29
N ALA A 19 -11.95 -7.41 -0.10
CA ALA A 19 -12.71 -6.60 0.86
C ALA A 19 -13.14 -5.24 0.29
N ILE A 20 -12.23 -4.53 -0.38
CA ILE A 20 -12.51 -3.26 -1.05
C ILE A 20 -13.53 -3.45 -2.18
N THR A 21 -13.36 -4.48 -3.00
CA THR A 21 -14.31 -4.82 -4.08
C THR A 21 -15.70 -5.13 -3.52
N ARG A 22 -15.76 -5.88 -2.42
CA ARG A 22 -17.00 -6.21 -1.71
C ARG A 22 -17.70 -4.96 -1.17
N ALA A 23 -16.95 -4.03 -0.57
CA ALA A 23 -17.51 -2.77 -0.08
C ALA A 23 -18.08 -1.91 -1.22
N LEU A 24 -17.36 -1.81 -2.35
CA LEU A 24 -17.83 -1.11 -3.54
C LEU A 24 -19.11 -1.73 -4.12
N LYS A 25 -19.19 -3.06 -4.19
CA LYS A 25 -20.40 -3.78 -4.61
C LYS A 25 -21.59 -3.55 -3.68
N LYS A 26 -21.34 -3.32 -2.38
CA LYS A 26 -22.36 -2.94 -1.39
C LYS A 26 -22.74 -1.46 -1.44
N GLY A 27 -22.14 -0.67 -2.33
CA GLY A 27 -22.43 0.77 -2.49
C GLY A 27 -21.64 1.69 -1.57
N VAL A 28 -20.65 1.18 -0.84
CA VAL A 28 -19.75 2.03 -0.04
C VAL A 28 -18.65 2.56 -0.94
N ASP A 29 -18.60 3.87 -1.15
CA ASP A 29 -17.58 4.52 -1.97
C ASP A 29 -16.25 4.70 -1.21
N VAL A 30 -15.60 3.58 -0.91
CA VAL A 30 -14.34 3.49 -0.15
C VAL A 30 -13.15 4.19 -0.84
N THR A 31 -13.34 4.67 -2.06
CA THR A 31 -12.35 5.42 -2.84
C THR A 31 -12.49 6.92 -2.79
N ASN A 32 -13.58 7.42 -2.22
CA ASN A 32 -13.83 8.83 -2.16
C ASN A 32 -13.28 9.43 -0.87
N SER A 33 -12.39 10.42 -1.00
CA SER A 33 -11.78 11.09 0.15
C SER A 33 -12.79 11.72 1.09
N LYS A 34 -13.96 12.16 0.62
CA LYS A 34 -15.07 12.66 1.48
C LYS A 34 -15.66 11.58 2.38
N VAL A 35 -15.57 10.32 1.93
CA VAL A 35 -16.09 9.14 2.64
C VAL A 35 -15.02 8.63 3.61
N TYR A 36 -13.85 8.22 3.11
CA TYR A 36 -12.84 7.59 3.97
C TYR A 36 -12.15 8.58 4.93
N SER A 37 -12.25 9.89 4.70
CA SER A 37 -11.81 10.90 5.69
C SER A 37 -12.61 10.90 6.99
N LYS A 38 -13.79 10.25 6.99
CA LYS A 38 -14.71 10.19 8.13
C LYS A 38 -14.86 8.79 8.72
N PHE A 39 -14.23 7.78 8.13
CA PHE A 39 -14.40 6.39 8.55
C PHE A 39 -14.17 6.20 10.05
N THR A 40 -15.04 5.47 10.71
CA THR A 40 -14.81 4.98 12.07
C THR A 40 -14.13 3.61 12.07
N GLU A 41 -13.65 3.18 13.23
CA GLU A 41 -13.07 1.83 13.38
C GLU A 41 -14.11 0.75 13.11
N GLU A 42 -15.36 0.97 13.54
CA GLU A 42 -16.48 0.06 13.31
C GLU A 42 -16.82 -0.06 11.81
N GLU A 43 -16.83 1.06 11.08
CA GLU A 43 -17.06 1.05 9.63
C GLU A 43 -15.94 0.31 8.89
N LEU A 44 -14.68 0.53 9.28
CA LEU A 44 -13.55 -0.16 8.66
C LEU A 44 -13.53 -1.66 9.03
N LEU A 45 -13.92 -2.02 10.25
CA LEU A 45 -14.09 -3.41 10.68
C LEU A 45 -15.13 -4.14 9.83
N GLU A 46 -16.27 -3.52 9.56
CA GLU A 46 -17.30 -4.12 8.71
C GLU A 46 -16.85 -4.23 7.25
N ILE A 47 -16.14 -3.21 6.72
CA ILE A 47 -15.55 -3.26 5.38
C ILE A 47 -14.55 -4.42 5.27
N LEU A 48 -13.66 -4.57 6.26
CA LEU A 48 -12.58 -5.56 6.31
C LEU A 48 -12.96 -6.87 7.01
N LYS A 49 -14.26 -7.14 7.17
CA LYS A 49 -14.76 -8.33 7.84
C LYS A 49 -14.25 -9.62 7.19
N SER A 50 -13.68 -10.53 7.98
CA SER A 50 -13.19 -11.81 7.51
C SER A 50 -14.32 -12.77 7.11
N ASP A 51 -13.97 -13.82 6.36
CA ASP A 51 -14.89 -14.90 5.99
C ASP A 51 -15.44 -15.67 7.20
N ASP A 52 -14.63 -15.83 8.25
CA ASP A 52 -15.01 -16.51 9.49
C ASP A 52 -15.74 -15.59 10.48
N GLY A 53 -15.77 -14.28 10.23
CA GLY A 53 -16.37 -13.27 11.12
C GLY A 53 -15.66 -13.05 12.46
N GLU A 54 -14.62 -13.83 12.77
CA GLU A 54 -13.89 -13.81 14.05
C GLU A 54 -12.48 -13.22 13.90
N THR A 55 -11.79 -13.55 12.80
CA THR A 55 -10.42 -13.10 12.57
C THR A 55 -10.40 -11.63 12.18
N VAL A 56 -9.86 -10.77 13.05
CA VAL A 56 -9.81 -9.32 12.83
C VAL A 56 -8.63 -8.93 11.92
N CYS A 57 -8.87 -8.03 10.96
CA CYS A 57 -7.78 -7.46 10.17
C CYS A 57 -6.83 -6.68 11.10
N PRO A 58 -5.51 -6.92 11.06
CA PRO A 58 -4.59 -6.26 11.97
C PRO A 58 -4.52 -4.74 11.73
N LEU A 59 -4.26 -3.98 12.81
CA LEU A 59 -4.01 -2.53 12.80
C LEU A 59 -5.19 -1.67 12.29
N ILE A 60 -6.43 -2.01 12.65
CA ILE A 60 -7.63 -1.25 12.23
C ILE A 60 -7.52 0.22 12.59
N LYS A 61 -7.16 0.52 13.84
CA LYS A 61 -7.08 1.89 14.34
C LYS A 61 -6.09 2.73 13.52
N GLU A 62 -4.88 2.21 13.32
CA GLU A 62 -3.83 2.87 12.55
C GLU A 62 -4.25 3.04 11.08
N ARG A 63 -4.96 2.05 10.50
CA ARG A 63 -5.51 2.17 9.14
C ARG A 63 -6.54 3.29 9.04
N VAL A 64 -7.46 3.40 10.00
CA VAL A 64 -8.43 4.50 10.05
C VAL A 64 -7.72 5.85 10.15
N GLU A 65 -6.75 5.97 11.05
CA GLU A 65 -5.95 7.19 11.20
C GLU A 65 -5.26 7.59 9.90
N CYS A 66 -4.66 6.62 9.20
CA CYS A 66 -4.03 6.86 7.90
C CYS A 66 -5.04 7.31 6.83
N LEU A 67 -6.22 6.66 6.75
CA LEU A 67 -7.27 7.04 5.80
C LEU A 67 -7.79 8.45 6.08
N ARG A 68 -8.04 8.77 7.35
CA ARG A 68 -8.47 10.11 7.77
C ARG A 68 -7.44 11.17 7.44
N GLN A 69 -6.16 10.90 7.70
CA GLN A 69 -5.05 11.81 7.40
C GLN A 69 -4.97 12.09 5.90
N VAL A 70 -4.93 11.04 5.08
CA VAL A 70 -4.85 11.19 3.61
C VAL A 70 -6.09 11.89 3.08
N GLY A 71 -7.28 11.47 3.49
CA GLY A 71 -8.54 12.02 3.01
C GLY A 71 -8.68 13.50 3.33
N SER A 72 -8.37 13.89 4.58
CA SER A 72 -8.42 15.29 5.00
C SER A 72 -7.44 16.15 4.20
N LYS A 73 -6.21 15.67 4.00
CA LYS A 73 -5.19 16.40 3.23
C LYS A 73 -5.57 16.56 1.76
N LEU A 74 -6.13 15.51 1.15
CA LEU A 74 -6.63 15.56 -0.22
C LEU A 74 -7.77 16.56 -0.38
N LEU A 75 -8.72 16.57 0.55
CA LEU A 75 -9.84 17.53 0.54
C LEU A 75 -9.37 18.98 0.72
N GLU A 76 -8.36 19.20 1.56
CA GLU A 76 -7.81 20.53 1.85
C GLU A 76 -7.06 21.14 0.65
N LYS A 77 -6.17 20.37 0.01
CA LYS A 77 -5.19 20.91 -0.95
C LYS A 77 -5.34 20.40 -2.39
N TYR A 78 -6.02 19.28 -2.59
CA TYR A 78 -5.98 18.52 -3.85
C TYR A 78 -7.36 18.21 -4.41
N ASP A 79 -8.38 19.00 -4.05
CA ASP A 79 -9.78 18.83 -4.48
C ASP A 79 -10.33 17.42 -4.22
N GLY A 80 -9.83 16.77 -3.16
CA GLY A 80 -10.21 15.43 -2.77
C GLY A 80 -9.68 14.31 -3.66
N ARG A 81 -8.76 14.57 -4.61
CA ARG A 81 -8.31 13.59 -5.61
C ARG A 81 -6.79 13.46 -5.63
N PHE A 82 -6.28 12.24 -5.45
CA PHE A 82 -4.83 12.02 -5.48
C PHE A 82 -4.20 12.27 -6.86
N GLU A 83 -4.98 12.13 -7.95
CA GLU A 83 -4.55 12.47 -9.31
C GLU A 83 -3.99 13.89 -9.41
N ASN A 84 -4.51 14.84 -8.61
CA ASN A 84 -4.02 16.21 -8.60
C ASN A 84 -2.61 16.32 -8.00
N CYS A 85 -2.25 15.47 -7.02
CA CYS A 85 -0.88 15.36 -6.51
C CYS A 85 0.09 14.92 -7.61
N VAL A 86 -0.33 13.97 -8.46
CA VAL A 86 0.48 13.49 -9.58
C VAL A 86 0.67 14.59 -10.63
N LYS A 87 -0.41 15.29 -11.00
CA LYS A 87 -0.38 16.35 -12.02
C LYS A 87 0.56 17.50 -11.67
N ILE A 88 0.56 17.98 -10.43
CA ILE A 88 1.44 19.09 -10.01
C ILE A 88 2.92 18.70 -9.98
N CYS A 89 3.22 17.40 -9.97
CA CYS A 89 4.58 16.88 -10.06
C CYS A 89 5.10 16.77 -11.50
N ASN A 90 4.29 17.12 -12.53
CA ASN A 90 4.73 17.28 -13.92
C ASN A 90 5.55 16.08 -14.49
N ASN A 91 5.10 14.88 -14.16
CA ASN A 91 5.72 13.61 -14.55
C ASN A 91 7.14 13.40 -13.99
N GLU A 92 7.46 14.01 -12.84
CA GLU A 92 8.70 13.79 -12.06
C GLU A 92 8.37 12.94 -10.83
N SER A 93 8.85 11.69 -10.84
CA SER A 93 8.64 10.71 -9.77
C SER A 93 9.35 11.09 -8.48
N VAL A 94 10.55 11.66 -8.55
CA VAL A 94 11.27 12.13 -7.34
C VAL A 94 10.51 13.28 -6.68
N LYS A 95 9.91 14.18 -7.48
CA LYS A 95 9.07 15.26 -6.97
C LYS A 95 7.78 14.74 -6.33
N LEU A 96 7.18 13.70 -6.93
CA LEU A 96 6.02 13.02 -6.34
C LEU A 96 6.39 12.31 -5.04
N LEU A 97 7.58 11.71 -4.95
CA LEU A 97 8.09 11.10 -3.72
C LEU A 97 8.21 12.13 -2.60
N ASP A 98 8.88 13.25 -2.86
CA ASP A 98 9.06 14.36 -1.90
C ASP A 98 7.72 14.92 -1.43
N LEU A 99 6.78 15.12 -2.36
CA LEU A 99 5.43 15.55 -2.04
C LEU A 99 4.70 14.54 -1.15
N ILE A 100 4.78 13.25 -1.47
CA ILE A 100 4.07 12.22 -0.71
C ILE A 100 4.56 12.19 0.75
N VAL A 101 5.88 12.17 0.96
CA VAL A 101 6.45 12.07 2.31
C VAL A 101 6.23 13.34 3.13
N THR A 102 6.17 14.50 2.47
CA THR A 102 5.95 15.80 3.13
C THR A 102 4.48 16.01 3.51
N GLU A 103 3.55 15.69 2.61
CA GLU A 103 2.13 16.00 2.78
C GLU A 103 1.35 14.88 3.48
N PHE A 104 1.83 13.64 3.39
CA PHE A 104 1.19 12.46 3.97
C PHE A 104 2.12 11.72 4.94
N PRO A 105 2.21 12.15 6.22
CA PRO A 105 3.15 11.60 7.19
C PRO A 105 3.06 10.08 7.38
N CYS A 106 1.88 9.47 7.17
CA CYS A 106 1.76 8.03 7.22
C CYS A 106 2.68 7.31 6.21
N PHE A 107 3.06 7.92 5.09
CA PHE A 107 4.01 7.37 4.11
C PHE A 107 5.48 7.68 4.42
N ALA A 108 5.77 8.50 5.43
CA ALA A 108 7.13 8.84 5.84
C ALA A 108 7.72 7.71 6.69
N ASP A 109 8.32 6.72 6.01
CA ASP A 109 9.02 5.60 6.65
C ASP A 109 10.38 6.07 7.18
N GLU A 110 10.36 6.82 8.28
CA GLU A 110 11.55 7.39 8.93
C GLU A 110 11.71 6.87 10.36
N ALA A 111 12.96 6.69 10.78
CA ALA A 111 13.30 6.28 12.14
C ALA A 111 14.65 6.87 12.57
N THR A 112 14.86 6.97 13.88
CA THR A 112 16.17 7.28 14.44
C THR A 112 16.89 5.99 14.79
N PHE A 113 18.05 5.76 14.18
CA PHE A 113 18.93 4.62 14.47
C PHE A 113 20.32 5.12 14.84
N LYS A 114 20.77 4.84 16.07
CA LYS A 114 22.07 5.30 16.61
C LYS A 114 22.26 6.81 16.42
N ASP A 115 21.27 7.59 16.85
CA ASP A 115 21.23 9.06 16.74
C ASP A 115 21.29 9.63 15.31
N LYS A 116 21.14 8.77 14.30
CA LYS A 116 21.03 9.17 12.90
C LYS A 116 19.60 8.97 12.42
N ARG A 117 19.03 10.00 11.81
CA ARG A 117 17.77 9.88 11.08
C ARG A 117 18.02 9.03 9.84
N VAL A 118 17.24 7.97 9.68
CA VAL A 118 17.26 7.05 8.55
C VAL A 118 15.88 7.07 7.93
N SER A 119 15.83 7.23 6.60
CA SER A 119 14.57 7.30 5.85
C SER A 119 14.61 6.27 4.72
N LEU A 120 13.60 5.40 4.68
CA LEU A 120 13.48 4.38 3.63
C LEU A 120 12.44 4.76 2.56
N TYR A 121 11.43 5.54 2.95
CA TYR A 121 10.33 6.03 2.10
C TYR A 121 9.74 4.97 1.17
N LYS A 122 9.65 3.74 1.65
CA LYS A 122 9.44 2.58 0.80
C LYS A 122 7.99 2.47 0.37
N ARG A 123 7.06 2.80 1.26
CA ARG A 123 5.63 2.89 0.95
C ARG A 123 5.34 3.95 -0.12
N ALA A 124 5.96 5.12 0.00
CA ALA A 124 5.82 6.19 -0.99
C ALA A 124 6.36 5.77 -2.36
N GLN A 125 7.52 5.11 -2.38
CA GLN A 125 8.11 4.57 -3.61
C GLN A 125 7.26 3.46 -4.24
N ILE A 126 6.69 2.56 -3.42
CA ILE A 126 5.76 1.52 -3.90
C ILE A 126 4.52 2.17 -4.51
N LEU A 127 3.96 3.22 -3.91
CA LEU A 127 2.81 3.92 -4.47
C LEU A 127 3.11 4.49 -5.87
N ILE A 128 4.29 5.07 -6.07
CA ILE A 128 4.71 5.59 -7.38
C ILE A 128 4.92 4.44 -8.38
N GLY A 129 5.58 3.36 -7.96
CA GLY A 129 5.77 2.16 -8.78
C GLY A 129 4.44 1.51 -9.19
N ASP A 130 3.47 1.48 -8.27
CA ASP A 130 2.12 0.99 -8.51
C ASP A 130 1.38 1.84 -9.53
N LEU A 131 1.50 3.18 -9.47
CA LEU A 131 0.93 4.08 -10.47
C LEU A 131 1.54 3.82 -11.85
N TRP A 132 2.87 3.76 -11.92
CA TRP A 132 3.55 3.45 -13.18
C TRP A 132 3.09 2.09 -13.75
N ALA A 133 3.03 1.05 -12.92
CA ALA A 133 2.63 -0.29 -13.34
C ALA A 133 1.14 -0.36 -13.74
N CYS A 134 0.24 0.29 -13.01
CA CYS A 134 -1.19 0.32 -13.30
C CYS A 134 -1.51 0.99 -14.64
N PHE A 135 -0.71 1.97 -15.03
CA PHE A 135 -0.91 2.74 -16.27
C PHE A 135 0.10 2.39 -17.36
N GLU A 136 0.89 1.34 -17.17
CA GLU A 136 1.92 0.88 -18.12
C GLU A 136 2.86 2.01 -18.57
N GLY A 137 3.18 2.93 -17.65
CA GLY A 137 4.01 4.10 -17.92
C GLY A 137 3.36 5.15 -18.83
N GLN A 138 2.03 5.15 -19.00
CA GLN A 138 1.30 6.09 -19.86
C GLN A 138 0.40 7.04 -19.07
N GLY A 139 0.03 8.17 -19.68
CA GLY A 139 -0.89 9.13 -19.08
C GLY A 139 -0.41 9.60 -17.70
N ILE A 140 -1.23 9.38 -16.68
CA ILE A 140 -0.91 9.77 -15.30
C ILE A 140 0.14 8.88 -14.61
N GLY A 141 0.46 7.70 -15.17
CA GLY A 141 1.57 6.87 -14.67
C GLY A 141 2.87 7.09 -15.44
N TYR A 142 2.92 8.03 -16.38
CA TYR A 142 4.16 8.39 -17.05
C TYR A 142 5.05 9.25 -16.14
N PHE A 143 6.27 8.79 -15.90
CA PHE A 143 7.29 9.54 -15.19
C PHE A 143 8.60 9.52 -15.99
N LYS A 144 9.26 10.67 -16.10
CA LYS A 144 10.48 10.87 -16.90
C LYS A 144 11.71 10.22 -16.27
N ASP A 145 11.67 10.03 -14.96
CA ASP A 145 12.76 9.66 -14.06
C ASP A 145 12.37 8.46 -13.19
N ILE A 146 11.48 7.59 -13.67
CA ILE A 146 10.96 6.43 -12.92
C ILE A 146 12.07 5.49 -12.42
N ASP A 147 13.20 5.47 -13.13
CA ASP A 147 14.41 4.73 -12.80
C ASP A 147 15.10 5.22 -11.52
N GLN A 148 14.76 6.41 -11.03
CA GLN A 148 15.24 6.93 -9.74
C GLN A 148 14.45 6.39 -8.54
N ILE A 149 13.27 5.80 -8.76
CA ILE A 149 12.50 5.16 -7.70
C ILE A 149 13.04 3.75 -7.47
N THR A 150 13.33 3.40 -6.22
CA THR A 150 13.95 2.11 -5.91
C THR A 150 13.02 0.94 -6.21
N MET A 151 13.58 -0.13 -6.78
CA MET A 151 12.90 -1.39 -7.09
C MET A 151 12.07 -1.92 -5.90
N PHE A 152 10.95 -2.60 -6.21
CA PHE A 152 10.11 -3.27 -5.21
C PHE A 152 10.98 -4.05 -4.22
N PRO A 153 10.87 -3.78 -2.91
CA PRO A 153 11.58 -4.50 -1.88
C PRO A 153 10.82 -5.80 -1.71
N ASP A 154 11.14 -6.77 -2.54
CA ASP A 154 10.71 -8.12 -2.25
C ASP A 154 11.26 -8.45 -0.84
N TYR A 155 10.43 -8.96 0.06
CA TYR A 155 10.86 -9.48 1.37
C TYR A 155 11.93 -10.58 1.20
N ARG A 156 12.06 -11.12 -0.01
CA ARG A 156 13.21 -11.91 -0.46
C ARG A 156 14.54 -11.16 -0.39
N VAL A 157 14.60 -9.86 -0.69
CA VAL A 157 15.85 -9.07 -0.66
C VAL A 157 16.45 -9.07 0.75
N PRO A 158 15.73 -8.68 1.83
CA PRO A 158 16.23 -8.86 3.19
C PRO A 158 16.57 -10.31 3.54
N GLN A 159 15.75 -11.29 3.14
CA GLN A 159 16.03 -12.72 3.40
C GLN A 159 17.32 -13.20 2.73
N VAL A 160 17.57 -12.78 1.49
CA VAL A 160 18.78 -13.09 0.72
C VAL A 160 19.98 -12.40 1.34
N LEU A 161 19.85 -11.13 1.75
CA LEU A 161 20.92 -10.42 2.45
C LEU A 161 21.24 -11.04 3.80
N VAL A 162 20.25 -11.53 4.56
CA VAL A 162 20.45 -12.31 5.79
C VAL A 162 21.13 -13.65 5.50
N HIS A 163 20.67 -14.37 4.46
CA HIS A 163 21.27 -15.63 4.03
C HIS A 163 22.76 -15.49 3.68
N PHE A 164 23.12 -14.43 2.96
CA PHE A 164 24.51 -14.09 2.63
C PHE A 164 25.23 -13.30 3.72
N LYS A 165 24.65 -13.16 4.92
CA LYS A 165 25.22 -12.46 6.09
C LYS A 165 25.63 -11.00 5.81
N SER A 166 25.00 -10.38 4.82
CA SER A 166 25.18 -8.97 4.44
C SER A 166 24.24 -8.03 5.21
N LEU A 167 23.22 -8.56 5.89
CA LEU A 167 22.30 -7.84 6.76
C LEU A 167 22.03 -8.69 8.02
N GLU A 168 22.08 -8.07 9.21
CA GLU A 168 21.80 -8.74 10.49
C GLU A 168 20.50 -8.20 11.09
N VAL A 169 19.58 -9.12 11.43
CA VAL A 169 18.31 -8.78 12.07
C VAL A 169 18.45 -8.97 13.58
N VAL A 170 18.47 -7.85 14.31
CA VAL A 170 18.79 -7.82 15.75
C VAL A 170 17.56 -8.13 16.64
N CYS A 171 16.36 -8.13 16.06
CA CYS A 171 15.10 -8.36 16.77
C CYS A 171 14.75 -9.85 16.85
N TRP A 172 14.59 -10.38 18.08
CA TRP A 172 14.46 -11.83 18.35
C TRP A 172 13.26 -12.53 17.64
N PRO A 173 12.03 -11.99 17.65
CA PRO A 173 10.90 -12.60 16.93
C PRO A 173 11.09 -12.62 15.40
N LEU A 174 11.74 -11.59 14.85
CA LEU A 174 12.01 -11.49 13.41
C LEU A 174 13.14 -12.43 12.98
N ARG A 175 14.15 -12.61 13.84
CA ARG A 175 15.28 -13.51 13.59
C ARG A 175 14.83 -14.96 13.41
N GLU A 176 13.99 -15.47 14.32
CA GLU A 176 13.42 -16.83 14.19
C GLU A 176 12.59 -16.99 12.91
N TYR A 177 11.86 -15.96 12.50
CA TYR A 177 11.07 -15.98 11.26
C TYR A 177 11.96 -16.01 10.01
N THR A 178 13.02 -15.20 9.97
CA THR A 178 14.00 -15.21 8.87
C THR A 178 14.81 -16.49 8.80
N GLU A 179 15.17 -17.11 9.93
CA GLU A 179 15.92 -18.36 9.98
C GLU A 179 15.05 -19.58 9.60
N ARG A 180 13.73 -19.53 9.84
CA ARG A 180 12.78 -20.60 9.47
C ARG A 180 12.46 -20.65 7.98
N ILE A 181 12.62 -19.54 7.24
CA ILE A 181 12.41 -19.53 5.78
C ILE A 181 13.62 -20.17 5.12
N ARG A 182 13.54 -21.48 4.84
CA ARG A 182 14.50 -22.17 3.97
C ARG A 182 14.60 -21.43 2.64
N ALA A 183 15.82 -21.26 2.15
CA ALA A 183 16.09 -20.60 0.89
C ALA A 183 15.22 -21.19 -0.25
N CYS A 184 14.55 -20.30 -0.96
CA CYS A 184 14.02 -20.51 -2.32
C CYS A 184 12.82 -21.45 -2.47
N THR A 185 11.68 -21.08 -1.90
CA THR A 185 10.38 -21.48 -2.48
C THR A 185 9.53 -20.25 -2.76
N TYR A 186 9.31 -19.97 -4.05
CA TYR A 186 8.34 -18.97 -4.52
C TYR A 186 6.94 -19.52 -4.22
N GLY A 187 6.24 -18.90 -3.26
CA GLY A 187 4.82 -19.16 -3.01
C GLY A 187 3.99 -17.98 -3.52
N PRO A 188 2.80 -18.19 -4.12
CA PRO A 188 1.93 -17.13 -4.65
C PRO A 188 1.27 -16.24 -3.55
N HIS A 189 1.71 -16.36 -2.31
CA HIS A 189 1.16 -15.68 -1.16
C HIS A 189 2.23 -14.77 -0.57
N ILE A 190 1.81 -13.62 -0.02
CA ILE A 190 2.65 -12.58 0.62
C ILE A 190 2.93 -11.36 -0.27
N LYS A 191 1.96 -10.91 -1.08
CA LYS A 191 1.82 -9.45 -1.25
C LYS A 191 1.03 -9.02 -0.01
N ASP A 192 1.66 -8.36 0.94
CA ASP A 192 1.00 -7.89 2.17
C ASP A 192 1.69 -6.64 2.66
N LEU A 193 1.46 -5.54 1.96
CA LEU A 193 1.75 -4.17 2.36
C LEU A 193 1.34 -3.24 1.22
N CYS A 194 0.05 -2.88 1.17
CA CYS A 194 -0.39 -1.55 0.71
C CYS A 194 -1.93 -1.43 0.69
N SER A 195 -2.57 -1.32 1.86
CA SER A 195 -4.00 -0.98 1.86
C SER A 195 -4.33 0.40 1.36
N MET A 196 -3.33 1.28 1.38
CA MET A 196 -3.47 2.65 0.95
C MET A 196 -3.07 2.87 -0.52
N SER A 197 -2.21 2.02 -1.11
CA SER A 197 -2.04 2.10 -2.56
C SER A 197 -3.30 1.61 -3.25
N ASP A 198 -4.04 0.64 -2.69
CA ASP A 198 -5.29 0.14 -3.31
C ASP A 198 -6.41 1.17 -3.38
N ILE A 199 -6.64 1.93 -2.32
CA ILE A 199 -7.67 2.99 -2.30
C ILE A 199 -7.26 4.14 -3.22
N THR A 200 -5.98 4.54 -3.21
CA THR A 200 -5.45 5.55 -4.13
C THR A 200 -5.48 5.06 -5.59
N GLN A 201 -5.12 3.81 -5.86
CA GLN A 201 -5.21 3.20 -7.19
C GLN A 201 -6.66 3.18 -7.67
N HIS A 202 -7.62 2.86 -6.81
CA HIS A 202 -9.02 2.77 -7.19
C HIS A 202 -9.69 4.16 -7.31
N ASP A 203 -9.33 5.16 -6.48
CA ASP A 203 -9.73 6.57 -6.63
C ASP A 203 -9.24 7.13 -7.98
N VAL A 204 -7.98 6.86 -8.30
CA VAL A 204 -7.37 7.23 -9.58
C VAL A 204 -8.03 6.50 -10.77
N ARG A 205 -8.41 5.22 -10.62
CA ARG A 205 -9.16 4.46 -11.65
C ARG A 205 -10.57 5.02 -11.87
N LYS A 206 -11.32 5.35 -10.82
CA LYS A 206 -12.66 5.96 -10.92
C LYS A 206 -12.62 7.36 -11.53
N GLY A 207 -11.58 8.11 -11.25
CA GLY A 207 -11.35 9.44 -11.80
C GLY A 207 -11.28 9.57 -13.32
N LEU A 208 -10.96 8.47 -14.02
CA LEU A 208 -10.61 8.48 -15.44
C LEU A 208 -11.52 7.61 -16.32
N GLY A 209 -12.60 7.04 -15.77
CA GLY A 209 -13.61 6.31 -16.56
C GLY A 209 -13.08 5.07 -17.32
N ARG A 210 -11.99 4.45 -16.85
CA ARG A 210 -11.41 3.25 -17.48
C ARG A 210 -11.61 2.02 -16.60
N GLU A 211 -12.54 1.17 -17.00
CA GLU A 211 -12.55 -0.25 -16.65
C GLU A 211 -11.55 -0.96 -17.59
N GLN A 212 -10.33 -1.24 -17.12
CA GLN A 212 -9.38 -2.13 -17.80
C GLN A 212 -8.83 -3.19 -16.83
N PRO A 213 -8.37 -4.35 -17.34
CA PRO A 213 -8.39 -5.60 -16.60
C PRO A 213 -7.44 -5.64 -15.40
N ARG A 214 -7.72 -6.58 -14.50
CA ARG A 214 -6.96 -6.78 -13.27
C ARG A 214 -5.52 -7.17 -13.63
N ILE A 215 -4.57 -6.72 -12.80
CA ILE A 215 -3.15 -7.16 -12.84
C ILE A 215 -3.02 -8.70 -12.80
N GLN A 216 -4.07 -9.42 -12.37
CA GLN A 216 -4.19 -10.89 -12.43
C GLN A 216 -4.18 -11.47 -13.85
N ASP A 217 -4.48 -10.70 -14.89
CA ASP A 217 -4.55 -11.23 -16.27
C ASP A 217 -3.17 -11.23 -16.97
N LYS A 218 -2.11 -10.78 -16.28
CA LYS A 218 -0.74 -10.67 -16.83
C LYS A 218 0.35 -11.33 -15.96
N ILE A 219 -0.02 -12.15 -14.97
CA ILE A 219 0.92 -12.97 -14.16
C ILE A 219 0.48 -14.42 -14.16
#